data_AF-S5SRY9-F1
#
_entry.id   AF-S5SRY9-F1
#
_cell.length_a   1.000
_cell.length_b   1.000
_cell.length_c   1.000
_cell.angle_alpha   90.00
_cell.angle_beta   90.00
_cell.angle_gamma   90.00
#
_symmetry.space_group_name_H-M   'P 1'
#
loop_
_entity.id
_entity.type
_entity.pdbx_description
1 polymer ?
#
loop_
_entity_poly.entity_id
_entity_poly.type
_entity_poly.pdbx_seq_one_letter_code
_entity_poly.pdbx_strand_id
1 'polypeptide(L)'
;MQLDPAEIKPAATRLKRARGQLDAVIRMMEEGEECEDIVTQLSAVSTAVNRAAYLVVSTGMRKCITEQGPDSLDEKRLEKIFLSLA
;
A
#
# COMPACT_ATOMS: atom_id res chain seq x y z
N MET A 1 -4.70 15.45 8.83
CA MET A 1 -3.58 15.40 7.87
C MET A 1 -4.17 15.22 6.49
N GLN A 2 -3.95 16.17 5.58
CA GLN A 2 -4.42 16.09 4.20
C GLN A 2 -3.19 16.02 3.30
N LEU A 3 -3.06 14.94 2.53
CA LEU A 3 -1.96 14.75 1.59
C LEU A 3 -2.32 15.40 0.25
N ASP A 4 -1.34 16.04 -0.40
CA ASP A 4 -1.55 16.60 -1.73
C ASP A 4 -1.79 15.45 -2.73
N PRO A 5 -2.88 15.48 -3.52
CA PRO A 5 -3.14 14.50 -4.58
C PRO A 5 -1.94 14.23 -5.50
N ALA A 6 -1.10 15.24 -5.77
CA ALA A 6 0.11 15.10 -6.58
C ALA A 6 1.16 14.21 -5.89
N GLU A 7 1.33 14.31 -4.58
CA GLU A 7 2.31 13.53 -3.82
C GLU A 7 1.91 12.04 -3.71
N ILE A 8 0.61 11.74 -3.67
CA ILE A 8 0.09 10.36 -3.57
C ILE A 8 -0.28 9.74 -4.92
N LYS A 9 -0.23 10.49 -6.02
CA LYS A 9 -0.48 9.98 -7.39
C LYS A 9 0.34 8.71 -7.72
N PRO A 10 1.61 8.57 -7.31
CA PRO A 10 2.37 7.34 -7.53
C PRO A 10 1.84 6.13 -6.76
N ALA A 11 1.24 6.32 -5.58
CA ALA A 11 0.57 5.26 -4.82
C ALA A 11 -0.74 4.86 -5.52
N ALA A 12 -1.55 5.84 -5.92
CA ALA A 12 -2.77 5.59 -6.67
C ALA A 12 -2.52 4.83 -7.98
N THR A 13 -1.43 5.13 -8.69
CA THR A 13 -1.03 4.41 -9.91
C THR A 13 -0.67 2.95 -9.62
N ARG A 14 -0.02 2.66 -8.50
CA ARG A 14 0.26 1.29 -8.06
C ARG A 14 -1.02 0.55 -7.69
N LEU A 15 -1.92 1.19 -6.95
CA LEU A 15 -3.21 0.60 -6.59
C LEU A 15 -4.07 0.29 -7.83
N LYS A 16 -4.03 1.11 -8.88
CA LYS A 16 -4.69 0.80 -10.16
C LYS A 16 -4.14 -0.47 -10.82
N ARG A 17 -2.83 -0.73 -10.70
CA ARG A 17 -2.22 -1.98 -11.18
C ARG A 17 -2.62 -3.16 -10.30
N ALA A 18 -2.55 -3.00 -8.98
CA ALA A 18 -2.99 -4.00 -8.02
C ALA A 18 -4.46 -4.40 -8.22
N ARG A 19 -5.33 -3.44 -8.59
CA ARG A 19 -6.71 -3.71 -8.98
C ARG A 19 -6.79 -4.66 -10.17
N GLY A 20 -6.06 -4.40 -11.25
CA GLY A 20 -6.06 -5.31 -12.40
C GLY A 20 -5.49 -6.71 -12.08
N GLN A 21 -4.52 -6.79 -11.17
CA GLN A 21 -4.03 -8.08 -10.67
C GLN A 21 -5.08 -8.80 -9.84
N LEU A 22 -5.82 -8.08 -8.99
CA LEU A 22 -6.91 -8.63 -8.20
C LEU A 22 -8.07 -9.11 -9.09
N ASP A 23 -8.43 -8.34 -10.11
CA ASP A 23 -9.44 -8.74 -11.10
C ASP A 23 -9.04 -10.05 -11.79
N ALA A 24 -7.75 -10.23 -12.10
CA ALA A 24 -7.23 -11.48 -12.65
C ALA A 24 -7.32 -12.64 -11.65
N VAL A 25 -6.96 -12.44 -10.39
CA VAL A 25 -7.11 -13.45 -9.32
C VAL A 25 -8.57 -13.90 -9.18
N ILE A 26 -9.51 -12.95 -9.17
CA ILE A 26 -10.94 -13.26 -9.08
C ILE A 26 -11.35 -14.16 -10.26
N ARG A 27 -10.91 -13.83 -11.48
CA ARG A 27 -11.17 -14.66 -12.65
C ARG A 27 -10.58 -16.06 -12.52
N MET A 28 -9.34 -16.20 -12.06
CA MET A 28 -8.70 -17.50 -11.81
C MET A 28 -9.52 -18.36 -10.84
N MET A 29 -10.08 -17.75 -9.80
CA MET A 29 -10.95 -18.45 -8.84
C MET A 29 -12.29 -18.86 -9.46
N GLU A 30 -12.89 -18.02 -10.30
CA GLU A 30 -14.13 -18.32 -11.02
C GLU A 30 -13.95 -19.40 -12.09
N GLU A 31 -12.78 -19.44 -12.73
CA GLU A 31 -12.39 -20.42 -13.75
C GLU A 31 -11.89 -21.75 -13.14
N GLY A 32 -11.65 -21.78 -11.82
CA GLY A 32 -11.22 -22.97 -11.11
C GLY A 32 -9.75 -23.34 -11.33
N GLU A 33 -8.87 -22.34 -11.46
CA GLU A 33 -7.42 -22.55 -11.58
C GLU A 33 -6.79 -23.15 -10.32
N GLU A 34 -5.53 -23.59 -10.46
CA GLU A 34 -4.78 -24.26 -9.39
C GLU A 34 -4.55 -23.35 -8.17
N CYS A 35 -4.67 -23.96 -6.98
CA CYS A 35 -4.53 -23.26 -5.70
C CYS A 35 -3.17 -22.54 -5.57
N GLU A 36 -2.09 -23.19 -5.99
CA GLU A 36 -0.73 -22.62 -5.90
C GLU A 36 -0.57 -21.35 -6.76
N ASP A 37 -1.19 -21.33 -7.94
CA ASP A 37 -1.15 -20.18 -8.85
C ASP A 37 -1.96 -19.01 -8.28
N ILE A 38 -3.16 -19.29 -7.76
CA ILE A 38 -4.02 -18.30 -7.09
C ILE A 38 -3.28 -17.66 -5.90
N VAL A 39 -2.66 -18.48 -5.03
CA VAL A 39 -1.90 -18.01 -3.86
C VAL A 39 -0.70 -17.16 -4.28
N THR A 40 -0.01 -17.56 -5.35
CA THR A 40 1.11 -16.79 -5.91
C THR A 40 0.66 -15.41 -6.39
N GLN A 41 -0.45 -15.34 -7.14
CA GLN A 41 -0.98 -14.06 -7.62
C GLN A 41 -1.52 -13.19 -6.49
N LEU A 42 -2.20 -13.77 -5.49
CA LEU A 42 -2.61 -13.06 -4.28
C LEU A 42 -1.43 -12.43 -3.54
N SER A 43 -0.31 -13.16 -3.43
CA SER A 43 0.92 -12.66 -2.81
C SER A 43 1.52 -11.48 -3.59
N ALA A 44 1.41 -11.51 -4.92
CA ALA A 44 1.82 -10.39 -5.78
C ALA A 44 0.92 -9.16 -5.58
N VAL A 45 -0.40 -9.34 -5.47
CA VAL A 45 -1.37 -8.28 -5.15
C VAL A 45 -1.04 -7.65 -3.79
N SER A 46 -0.85 -8.47 -2.76
CA SER A 46 -0.50 -8.02 -1.40
C SER A 46 0.78 -7.16 -1.41
N THR A 47 1.82 -7.63 -2.11
CA THR A 47 3.08 -6.89 -2.28
C THR A 47 2.87 -5.54 -2.97
N ALA A 48 2.02 -5.48 -4.00
CA ALA A 48 1.72 -4.25 -4.71
C ALA A 48 0.97 -3.23 -3.82
N VAL A 49 0.03 -3.70 -3.00
CA VAL A 49 -0.70 -2.89 -2.03
C VAL A 49 0.24 -2.35 -0.94
N ASN A 50 1.09 -3.21 -0.36
CA ASN A 50 2.04 -2.80 0.68
C ASN A 50 3.01 -1.73 0.17
N ARG A 51 3.51 -1.85 -1.06
CA ARG A 51 4.34 -0.83 -1.70
C ARG A 51 3.62 0.51 -1.87
N ALA A 52 2.32 0.51 -2.16
CA ALA A 52 1.54 1.73 -2.24
C ALA A 52 1.34 2.36 -0.84
N ALA A 53 1.06 1.53 0.16
CA ALA A 53 0.89 1.97 1.54
C ALA A 53 2.17 2.59 2.11
N TYR A 54 3.34 1.98 1.91
CA TYR A 54 4.63 2.56 2.32
C TYR A 54 4.89 3.92 1.68
N LEU A 55 4.47 4.12 0.43
CA LEU A 55 4.63 5.43 -0.23
C LEU A 55 3.72 6.50 0.42
N VAL A 56 2.50 6.14 0.82
CA VAL A 56 1.60 7.04 1.55
C VAL A 56 2.15 7.38 2.92
N VAL A 57 2.60 6.38 3.68
CA VAL A 57 3.16 6.57 5.03
C VAL A 57 4.41 7.44 4.99
N SER A 58 5.38 7.10 4.13
CA SER A 58 6.62 7.89 4.00
C SER A 58 6.37 9.33 3.55
N THR A 59 5.38 9.55 2.68
CA THR A 59 4.96 10.90 2.27
C THR A 59 4.36 11.67 3.43
N GLY A 60 3.46 11.06 4.21
CA GLY A 60 2.89 11.68 5.40
C GLY A 60 3.92 11.98 6.48
N MET A 61 4.86 11.06 6.72
CA MET A 61 5.95 11.26 7.68
C MET A 61 6.85 12.43 7.29
N ARG A 62 7.27 12.50 6.02
CA ARG A 62 8.05 13.63 5.50
C ARG A 62 7.32 14.94 5.74
N LYS A 63 6.02 14.99 5.42
CA LYS A 63 5.19 16.18 5.60
C LYS A 63 5.09 16.60 7.07
N CYS A 64 4.88 15.67 7.99
CA CYS A 64 4.91 15.97 9.43
C CYS A 64 6.22 16.62 9.85
N ILE A 65 7.37 16.02 9.49
CA ILE A 65 8.69 16.55 9.85
C ILE A 65 8.88 17.96 9.29
N THR A 66 8.52 18.17 8.02
CA THR A 66 8.72 19.45 7.34
C THR A 66 7.80 20.56 7.88
N GLU A 67 6.55 20.24 8.23
CA GLU A 67 5.56 21.24 8.67
C GLU A 67 5.54 21.47 10.19
N GLN A 68 5.83 20.44 10.98
CA GLN A 68 5.62 20.44 12.44
C GLN A 68 6.92 20.18 13.23
N GLY A 69 8.04 19.96 12.55
CA GLY A 69 9.34 19.69 13.17
C GLY A 69 9.57 18.20 13.51
N PRO A 70 10.81 17.84 13.88
CA PRO A 70 11.20 16.44 14.11
C PRO A 70 10.46 15.77 15.27
N ASP A 71 10.03 16.54 16.28
CA ASP A 71 9.30 16.02 17.46
C ASP A 71 7.83 15.70 17.17
N SER A 72 7.34 15.97 15.95
CA SER A 72 5.95 15.69 15.55
C SER A 72 5.67 14.21 15.29
N LEU A 73 6.70 13.37 15.25
CA LEU A 73 6.59 11.93 15.03
C LEU A 73 6.63 11.17 16.36
N ASP A 74 5.49 10.58 16.75
CA ASP A 74 5.41 9.63 17.87
C ASP A 74 5.84 8.22 17.41
N GLU A 75 6.90 7.69 18.01
CA GLU A 75 7.45 6.36 17.75
C GLU A 75 6.38 5.27 17.83
N LYS A 76 5.51 5.31 18.85
CA LYS A 76 4.46 4.30 19.03
C LYS A 76 3.42 4.35 17.92
N ARG A 77 3.13 5.55 17.43
CA ARG A 77 2.21 5.75 16.31
C ARG A 77 2.81 5.22 15.02
N LEU A 78 4.11 5.43 14.81
CA LEU A 78 4.83 4.90 13.65
C LEU A 78 4.87 3.38 13.67
N GLU A 79 5.24 2.78 14.80
CA GLU A 79 5.25 1.33 14.99
C GLU A 79 3.89 0.72 14.65
N LYS A 80 2.79 1.29 15.17
CA LYS A 80 1.44 0.83 14.87
C LYS A 80 1.09 0.88 13.39
N ILE A 81 1.52 1.94 12.69
CA ILE A 81 1.29 2.07 11.25
C ILE A 81 2.10 1.00 10.49
N PHE A 82 3.37 0.78 10.84
CA PHE A 82 4.20 -0.23 10.19
C PHE A 82 3.68 -1.65 10.41
N LEU A 83 3.26 -2.00 11.63
CA LEU A 83 2.71 -3.32 11.95
C LEU A 83 1.39 -3.59 11.21
N SER A 84 0.61 -2.55 10.85
CA SER A 84 -0.60 -2.71 10.04
C SER A 84 -0.35 -3.02 8.56
N LEU A 85 0.91 -2.95 8.12
CA LEU A 85 1.37 -3.20 6.75
C LEU A 85 2.19 -4.49 6.62
N ALA A 86 2.32 -5.26 7.70
CA ALA A 86 3.06 -6.50 7.79
C ALA A 86 2.14 -7.72 7.57
#